data_AF-A0A851DWB8-F1
#
_entry.id   AF-A0A851DWB8-F1
#
_cell.length_a   1.000
_cell.length_b   1.000
_cell.length_c   1.000
_cell.angle_alpha   90.00
_cell.angle_beta   90.00
_cell.angle_gamma   90.00
#
_symmetry.space_group_name_H-M   'P 1'
#
loop_
_entity.id
_entity.type
_entity.pdbx_description
1 polymer ?
#
loop_
_entity_poly.entity_id
_entity_poly.type
_entity_poly.pdbx_seq_one_letter_code
_entity_poly.pdbx_strand_id
1 'polypeptide(L)' 'VAVPLLQLLPHPSYSGEATSGDIALAQLAWPVPFSSLVLPVCLPSPALRFPPGS' A
#
# COMPACT_ATOMS: atom_id res chain seq x y z
N VAL A 1 -11.35 -5.22 14.85
CA VAL A 1 -11.55 -3.79 14.58
C VAL A 1 -11.71 -3.62 13.08
N ALA A 2 -12.77 -2.96 12.62
CA ALA A 2 -12.95 -2.64 11.21
C ALA A 2 -12.55 -1.18 10.98
N VAL A 3 -11.77 -0.91 9.94
CA VAL A 3 -11.37 0.46 9.55
C VAL A 3 -12.11 0.82 8.26
N PRO A 4 -13.03 1.79 8.27
CA PRO A 4 -13.81 2.14 7.09
C PRO A 4 -12.93 2.84 6.04
N LEU A 5 -13.16 2.51 4.77
CA LEU A 5 -12.52 3.16 3.63
C LEU A 5 -13.39 4.32 3.13
N LEU A 6 -12.75 5.42 2.78
CA LEU A 6 -13.35 6.50 2.00
C LEU A 6 -13.37 6.15 0.52
N GLN A 7 -12.23 5.64 0.03
CA GLN A 7 -11.99 5.44 -1.39
C GLN A 7 -10.94 4.37 -1.62
N LEU A 8 -11.05 3.67 -2.74
CA LEU A 8 -10.06 2.74 -3.25
C LEU A 8 -9.55 3.24 -4.61
N LEU A 9 -8.23 3.27 -4.77
CA LEU A 9 -7.55 3.79 -5.95
C LEU A 9 -6.66 2.68 -6.54
N PRO A 10 -7.16 1.88 -7.48
CA PRO A 10 -6.35 0.85 -8.13
C PRO A 10 -5.30 1.49 -9.05
N HIS A 11 -4.17 0.81 -9.22
CA HIS A 11 -3.16 1.25 -10.18
C HIS A 11 -3.76 1.27 -11.60
N PRO A 12 -3.53 2.31 -12.43
CA PRO A 12 -4.19 2.47 -13.73
C PRO A 12 -3.85 1.36 -14.74
N SER A 13 -2.74 0.65 -14.57
CA SER A 13 -2.35 -0.49 -15.43
C SER A 13 -2.94 -1.83 -14.99
N TYR A 14 -3.60 -1.89 -13.84
CA TYR A 14 -4.24 -3.12 -13.35
C TYR A 14 -5.36 -3.52 -14.30
N SER A 15 -5.32 -4.76 -14.80
CA SER A 15 -6.31 -5.30 -15.73
C SER A 15 -6.76 -6.72 -15.39
N GLY A 16 -6.47 -7.20 -14.18
CA GLY A 16 -6.85 -8.52 -13.68
C GLY A 16 -5.65 -9.38 -13.25
N GLU A 17 -5.88 -10.67 -13.01
CA GLU A 17 -4.83 -11.58 -12.56
C GLU A 17 -3.65 -11.65 -13.53
N ALA A 18 -2.43 -11.72 -12.98
CA ALA A 18 -1.15 -11.74 -13.70
C ALA A 18 -0.83 -10.49 -14.54
N THR A 19 -1.51 -9.36 -14.31
CA THR A 19 -1.22 -8.09 -15.00
C THR A 19 -0.26 -7.21 -14.21
N SER A 20 0.41 -6.26 -14.88
CA SER A 20 1.30 -5.30 -14.21
C SER A 20 0.50 -4.35 -13.30
N GLY A 21 1.11 -3.93 -12.20
CA GLY A 21 0.49 -2.98 -11.28
C GLY A 21 -0.56 -3.61 -10.38
N ASP A 22 -0.34 -4.84 -9.90
CA ASP A 22 -1.14 -5.48 -8.86
C ASP A 22 -0.95 -4.78 -7.50
N ILE A 23 -1.48 -3.56 -7.40
CA ILE A 23 -1.41 -2.68 -6.24
C ILE A 23 -2.54 -1.64 -6.28
N ALA A 24 -3.01 -1.22 -5.10
CA ALA A 24 -3.97 -0.14 -4.94
C ALA A 24 -3.67 0.68 -3.68
N LEU A 25 -4.08 1.94 -3.66
CA LEU A 25 -4.12 2.77 -2.45
C LEU A 25 -5.53 2.69 -1.83
N ALA A 26 -5.60 2.39 -0.54
CA ALA A 26 -6.84 2.43 0.23
C ALA A 26 -6.85 3.67 1.12
N GLN A 27 -7.68 4.66 0.78
CA GLN A 27 -7.84 5.86 1.58
C GLN A 27 -8.84 5.57 2.70
N LEU A 28 -8.41 5.76 3.94
CA LEU A 28 -9.26 5.56 5.12
C LEU A 28 -10.23 6.74 5.26
N ALA A 29 -11.45 6.48 5.76
CA ALA A 29 -12.42 7.54 6.09
C ALA A 29 -11.94 8.45 7.21
N TRP A 30 -11.11 7.91 8.11
CA TRP A 30 -10.52 8.64 9.22
C TRP A 30 -9.05 8.24 9.39
N PRO A 31 -8.16 9.18 9.80
CA PRO A 31 -6.79 8.85 10.15
C PRO A 31 -6.72 7.83 11.28
N VAL A 32 -5.80 6.87 11.18
CA VAL A 32 -5.53 5.92 12.26
C VAL A 32 -4.48 6.52 13.20
N PRO A 33 -4.72 6.58 14.52
CA PRO A 33 -3.74 7.09 15.45
C PRO A 33 -2.53 6.17 15.54
N PHE A 34 -1.34 6.75 15.47
CA PHE A 34 -0.11 6.01 15.68
C PHE A 34 0.10 5.67 17.15
N SER A 35 0.72 4.52 17.39
CA SER A 35 1.04 4.02 18.73
C SER A 35 2.29 3.14 18.66
N SER A 36 2.71 2.58 19.79
CA SER A 36 3.76 1.56 19.83
C SER A 36 3.41 0.30 19.05
N LEU A 37 2.12 0.07 18.74
CA LEU A 37 1.63 -1.09 17.99
C LEU A 37 1.19 -0.74 16.56
N VAL A 38 1.08 0.55 16.21
CA VAL A 38 0.59 1.01 14.90
C VAL A 38 1.53 2.08 14.39
N LEU A 39 2.35 1.72 13.40
CA LEU A 39 3.38 2.59 12.82
C LEU A 39 3.32 2.55 11.29
N PRO A 40 3.71 3.64 10.61
CA PRO A 40 3.85 3.64 9.16
C PRO A 40 5.06 2.81 8.73
N VAL A 41 4.97 2.20 7.54
CA VAL A 41 6.10 1.56 6.87
C VAL A 41 6.81 2.58 5.98
N CYS A 42 8.13 2.44 5.83
CA CYS A 42 8.89 3.23 4.86
C CYS A 42 8.59 2.77 3.43
N LEU A 43 8.43 3.72 2.52
CA LEU A 43 8.38 3.41 1.09
C LEU A 43 9.80 3.32 0.52
N PRO A 44 10.11 2.33 -0.33
CA PRO A 44 11.41 2.24 -0.96
C PRO A 44 11.61 3.39 -1.95
N SER A 45 12.87 3.80 -2.13
CA SER A 45 13.23 4.64 -3.27
C SER A 45 12.95 3.88 -4.58
N PRO A 46 12.44 4.55 -5.64
CA PRO A 46 12.27 3.92 -6.96
C PRO A 46 13.56 3.34 -7.54
N ALA A 47 14.72 3.81 -7.10
CA ALA A 47 16.03 3.33 -7.52
C ALA A 47 16.58 2.18 -6.65
N LEU A 48 15.89 1.82 -5.54
CA LEU A 48 16.32 0.75 -4.66
C LEU A 48 16.28 -0.60 -5.39
N ARG A 49 17.35 -1.38 -5.24
CA ARG A 49 17.42 -2.75 -5.74
C ARG A 49 17.67 -3.70 -4.58
N PHE A 50 16.89 -4.77 -4.54
CA PHE A 50 17.04 -5.85 -3.57
C PHE A 50 17.92 -6.95 -4.18
N PRO A 51 19.13 -7.21 -3.64
CA PRO A 51 19.98 -8.29 -4.12
C PRO A 51 19.40 -9.66 -3.72
N PRO A 52 19.75 -10.75 -4.43
CA PRO A 52 19.33 -12.09 -4.04
C PRO A 52 19.75 -12.42 -2.61
N GLY A 53 18.82 -12.95 -1.81
CA GLY A 53 19.09 -13.36 -0.42
C GLY A 53 18.97 -12.25 0.64
N SER A 54 18.49 -11.06 0.27
CA SER A 54 17.94 -10.09 1.23
C SER A 54 16.60 -10.55 1.81
#